data_AF-A0A086Q3B7-F1
#
_entry.id   AF-A0A086Q3B7-F1
#
_cell.length_a   1.000
_cell.length_b   1.000
_cell.length_c   1.000
_cell.angle_alpha   90.00
_cell.angle_beta   90.00
_cell.angle_gamma   90.00
#
_symmetry.space_group_name_H-M   'P 1'
#
loop_
_entity.id
_entity.type
_entity.pdbx_description
1 polymer ?
#
loop_
_entity_poly.entity_id
_entity_poly.type
_entity_poly.pdbx_seq_one_letter_code
_entity_poly.pdbx_strand_id
1 'polypeptide(L)' 'NFGTLAFCRRWLEDLGCTHHLLALKQLVEKQIVCPYPPLSDVRGSFTSQMEHTVFIGKNSVEVVSRGDDF' A
#
# COMPACT_ATOMS: atom_id res chain seq x y z
N ASN A 1 -7.60 -14.15 2.25
CA ASN A 1 -6.89 -13.42 1.19
C ASN A 1 -5.79 -12.49 1.73
N PHE A 2 -6.05 -11.51 2.61
CA PHE A 2 -5.05 -10.45 2.89
C PHE A 2 -4.50 -10.37 4.33
N GLY A 3 -5.19 -10.89 5.35
CA GLY A 3 -4.72 -10.79 6.74
C GLY A 3 -4.50 -9.33 7.16
N THR A 4 -3.27 -8.99 7.53
CA THR A 4 -2.84 -7.62 7.89
C THR A 4 -2.14 -6.87 6.75
N LEU A 5 -1.96 -7.49 5.59
CA LEU A 5 -1.35 -6.83 4.43
C LEU A 5 -2.35 -5.85 3.80
N ALA A 6 -1.83 -4.75 3.28
CA ALA A 6 -2.62 -3.80 2.50
C ALA A 6 -3.22 -4.48 1.25
N PHE A 7 -4.39 -4.03 0.83
CA PHE A 7 -5.05 -4.49 -0.39
C PHE A 7 -5.71 -3.31 -1.11
N CYS A 8 -6.13 -3.51 -2.35
CA CYS A 8 -6.84 -2.51 -3.13
C CYS A 8 -8.15 -3.09 -3.70
N ARG A 9 -9.07 -2.21 -4.13
CA ARG A 9 -10.37 -2.61 -4.71
C ARG A 9 -10.23 -3.55 -5.90
N ARG A 10 -9.23 -3.32 -6.77
CA ARG A 10 -8.94 -4.19 -7.91
C ARG A 10 -8.72 -5.64 -7.50
N TRP A 11 -7.99 -5.88 -6.41
CA TRP A 11 -7.76 -7.25 -5.92
C TRP A 11 -9.03 -7.91 -5.39
N LEU A 12 -10.01 -7.15 -4.91
CA LEU A 12 -11.32 -7.71 -4.56
C LEU A 12 -12.09 -8.12 -5.82
N GLU A 13 -12.01 -7.31 -6.87
CA GLU A 13 -12.62 -7.60 -8.17
C GLU A 13 -11.99 -8.84 -8.82
N ASP A 14 -10.66 -8.94 -8.80
CA ASP A 14 -9.90 -10.10 -9.31
C ASP A 14 -10.27 -11.40 -8.58
N LEU A 15 -10.69 -11.31 -7.31
CA LEU A 15 -11.19 -12.42 -6.50
C LEU A 15 -12.68 -12.72 -6.73
N GLY A 16 -13.35 -11.99 -7.62
CA GLY A 16 -14.78 -12.15 -7.91
C GLY A 16 -15.71 -11.48 -6.89
N CYS A 17 -15.21 -10.65 -5.98
CA CYS A 17 -16.06 -9.88 -5.06
C CYS A 17 -16.73 -8.70 -5.79
N THR A 18 -17.90 -8.94 -6.37
CA THR A 18 -18.70 -7.92 -7.05
C THR A 18 -19.46 -7.02 -6.07
N HIS A 19 -19.81 -5.80 -6.49
CA HIS A 19 -20.59 -4.82 -5.71
C HIS A 19 -20.06 -4.54 -4.27
N HIS A 20 -18.75 -4.69 -4.05
CA HIS A 20 -18.13 -4.67 -2.72
C HIS A 20 -18.05 -3.28 -2.07
N LEU A 21 -18.39 -2.19 -2.77
CA LEU A 21 -18.18 -0.82 -2.27
C LEU A 21 -18.94 -0.50 -0.99
N LEU A 22 -20.22 -0.91 -0.89
CA LEU A 22 -21.03 -0.65 0.30
C LEU A 22 -20.51 -1.45 1.50
N ALA A 23 -20.20 -2.73 1.29
CA ALA A 23 -19.65 -3.59 2.33
C ALA A 23 -18.29 -3.07 2.81
N LEU A 24 -17.41 -2.66 1.89
CA LEU A 24 -16.10 -2.09 2.24
C LEU A 24 -16.25 -0.79 3.05
N LYS A 25 -17.19 0.09 2.69
CA LYS A 25 -17.50 1.30 3.45
C LYS A 25 -17.95 0.96 4.88
N GLN A 26 -18.83 -0.03 5.06
CA GLN A 26 -19.27 -0.47 6.38
C GLN A 26 -18.12 -1.02 7.24
N LEU A 27 -17.18 -1.75 6.64
CA LEU A 27 -16.00 -2.26 7.35
C LEU A 27 -15.07 -1.13 7.80
N VAL A 28 -14.91 -0.09 6.98
CA VAL A 28 -14.17 1.13 7.32
C VAL A 28 -14.85 1.90 8.45
N GLU A 29 -16.17 2.11 8.36
CA GLU A 29 -16.95 2.80 9.41
C GLU A 29 -16.87 2.07 10.76
N LYS A 30 -16.83 0.74 10.73
CA LYS A 30 -16.65 -0.12 11.91
C LYS A 30 -15.20 -0.23 12.40
N GLN A 31 -14.24 0.48 11.78
CA GLN A 31 -12.81 0.44 12.12
C GLN A 31 -12.17 -0.95 12.02
N ILE A 32 -12.75 -1.84 11.21
CA ILE A 32 -12.18 -3.18 10.92
C ILE A 32 -11.11 -3.06 9.83
N VAL A 33 -11.29 -2.13 8.90
CA VAL A 33 -10.36 -1.82 7.81
C VAL A 33 -9.97 -0.35 7.91
N CYS A 34 -8.67 -0.05 7.85
CA CYS A 34 -8.18 1.33 7.80
C CYS A 34 -8.07 1.81 6.33
N PRO A 35 -8.76 2.88 5.92
CA PRO A 35 -8.61 3.42 4.58
C PRO A 35 -7.30 4.22 4.46
N TYR A 36 -6.61 4.09 3.32
CA TYR A 36 -5.42 4.88 3.01
C TYR A 36 -5.65 5.64 1.68
N PRO A 37 -6.18 6.87 1.71
CA PRO A 37 -6.45 7.65 0.51
C PRO A 37 -5.16 8.14 -0.14
N PRO A 38 -5.22 8.62 -1.40
CA PRO A 38 -4.07 9.27 -2.03
C PRO A 38 -3.57 10.44 -1.19
N LEU A 39 -2.24 10.54 -1.05
CA LEU A 39 -1.56 11.69 -0.45
C LEU A 39 -1.11 12.62 -1.57
N SER A 40 -1.42 13.90 -1.48
CA SER A 40 -1.13 14.88 -2.53
C SER A 40 -0.66 16.19 -1.93
N ASP A 41 0.38 16.77 -2.53
CA ASP A 41 0.88 18.09 -2.19
C ASP A 41 -0.02 19.18 -2.84
N VAL A 42 0.29 20.46 -2.61
CA VAL A 42 -0.48 21.61 -3.09
C VAL A 42 -0.62 21.57 -4.61
N ARG A 43 -1.77 22.04 -5.11
CA ARG A 43 -2.07 22.04 -6.55
C ARG A 43 -0.98 22.77 -7.33
N GLY A 44 -0.46 22.12 -8.38
CA GLY A 44 0.58 22.67 -9.25
C GLY A 44 2.01 22.36 -8.80
N SER A 45 2.18 21.71 -7.65
CA SER A 45 3.48 21.15 -7.24
C SER A 45 3.84 19.90 -8.06
N PHE A 46 5.12 19.52 -8.00
CA PHE A 46 5.66 18.29 -8.58
C PHE A 46 6.31 17.48 -7.47
N THR A 47 6.07 16.16 -7.48
CA THR A 47 6.63 15.22 -6.50
C THR A 47 7.43 14.14 -7.23
N SER A 48 8.51 13.68 -6.61
CA SER A 48 9.29 12.52 -7.03
C SER A 48 9.59 11.64 -5.83
N GLN A 49 9.85 10.34 -6.06
CA GLN A 49 10.10 9.35 -5.01
C GLN A 49 11.17 8.35 -5.48
N MET A 50 12.03 7.93 -4.56
CA MET A 50 12.85 6.72 -4.64
C MET A 50 12.69 5.94 -3.33
N GLU A 51 12.74 4.61 -3.38
CA GLU A 51 12.55 3.77 -2.20
C GLU A 51 13.45 2.53 -2.28
N HIS A 52 14.06 2.17 -1.15
CA HIS A 52 14.70 0.87 -0.96
C HIS A 52 14.27 0.26 0.37
N THR A 53 14.18 -1.07 0.38
CA THR A 53 14.17 -1.87 1.61
C THR A 53 15.61 -2.13 2.05
N VAL A 54 15.89 -1.92 3.34
CA VAL A 54 17.21 -2.12 3.95
C VAL A 54 17.10 -3.10 5.11
N PHE A 55 17.94 -4.12 5.11
CA PHE A 55 18.11 -5.03 6.24
C PHE A 55 19.24 -4.54 7.15
N ILE A 56 18.94 -4.36 8.43
CA ILE A 56 19.93 -3.97 9.45
C ILE A 56 20.20 -5.19 10.32
N GLY A 57 21.30 -5.88 10.03
CA GLY A 57 21.78 -7.02 10.78
C GLY A 57 22.76 -6.62 11.88
N LYS A 58 23.15 -7.61 12.69
CA LYS A 58 24.16 -7.42 13.75
C LYS A 58 25.53 -7.03 13.21
N ASN A 59 25.91 -7.59 12.05
CA ASN A 59 27.26 -7.48 11.49
C ASN A 59 27.32 -6.62 10.22
N SER A 60 26.18 -6.28 9.63
CA SER A 60 26.11 -5.57 8.35
C SER A 60 24.78 -4.85 8.19
N VAL A 61 24.79 -3.84 7.33
CA VAL A 61 23.60 -3.18 6.80
C VAL A 61 23.58 -3.45 5.29
N GLU A 62 22.46 -3.95 4.79
CA GLU A 62 22.32 -4.39 3.42
C GLU A 62 21.12 -3.71 2.76
N VAL A 63 21.33 -3.12 1.59
CA VAL A 63 20.25 -2.60 0.74
C VAL A 63 19.72 -3.74 -0.12
N VAL A 64 18.76 -4.52 0.41
CA VAL A 64 18.29 -5.78 -0.20
C VAL A 64 17.51 -5.60 -1.51
N SER A 65 17.24 -4.37 -1.90
CA SER A 65 16.46 -4.02 -3.10
C SER A 65 17.27 -3.25 -4.14
N ARG A 66 18.60 -3.20 -4.01
CA ARG A 66 19.48 -2.52 -4.99
C ARG A 66 19.53 -3.29 -6.31
N GLY A 67 19.29 -2.60 -7.43
CA GLY A 67 19.53 -3.07 -8.79
C GLY A 67 20.60 -2.26 -9.53
N ASP A 68 20.84 -2.59 -10.81
CA ASP A 68 21.71 -1.82 -11.72
C ASP A 68 21.06 -0.50 -12.19
N ASP A 69 19.74 -0.38 -12.04
CA ASP A 69 18.92 0.77 -12.40
C ASP A 69 18.90 1.80 -11.28
N PHE A 70 18.50 1.40 -10.08
CA PHE A 70 18.54 2.22 -8.88
C PHE A 70 18.44 1.35 -7.63
#